data_AF-A0A642C7Y3-F1
#
_entry.id   AF-A0A642C7Y3-F1
#
_cell.length_a   1.000
_cell.length_b   1.000
_cell.length_c   1.000
_cell.angle_alpha   90.00
_cell.angle_beta   90.00
_cell.angle_gamma   90.00
#
_symmetry.space_group_name_H-M   'P 1'
#
loop_
_entity.id
_entity.type
_entity.pdbx_description
1 polymer ?
#
loop_
_entity_poly.entity_id
_entity_poly.type
_entity_poly.pdbx_seq_one_letter_code
_entity_poly.pdbx_strand_id
1 'polypeptide(L)'
;GNRAYEKALMELDAFAIPHGLKVIAGATFIGEHSYSTDKCPIADGRPNESDLDYAEDFGKKIMEKIQAAAGSDTLYQVDVRAIKRPSQPFFPLFRFLRKVVKLRKSGTPLPRTPWIEDESLCTHCGICAARCPAGAITKGDELNTNAEKCIKCCACVKACANKARKYDTPFASLLSECFKKQKLPQTIL
;
A
#
# COMPACT_ATOMS: atom_id res chain seq x y z
N GLY A 1 -3.40 -1.26 -4.03
CA GLY A 1 -4.43 -0.44 -3.34
C GLY A 1 -5.63 -0.18 -4.24
N ASN A 2 -6.68 0.47 -3.72
CA ASN A 2 -7.96 0.56 -4.45
C ASN A 2 -7.93 1.42 -5.72
N ARG A 3 -7.00 2.40 -5.82
CA ARG A 3 -6.74 3.16 -7.06
C ARG A 3 -6.16 2.27 -8.17
N ALA A 4 -5.05 1.61 -7.87
CA ALA A 4 -4.31 0.74 -8.77
C ALA A 4 -3.39 -0.17 -7.94
N TYR A 5 -3.05 -1.34 -8.48
CA TYR A 5 -1.93 -2.16 -7.98
C TYR A 5 -0.63 -1.91 -8.78
N GLU A 6 -0.70 -1.02 -9.77
CA GLU A 6 0.43 -0.50 -10.56
C GLU A 6 1.31 -1.60 -11.16
N LYS A 7 2.61 -1.57 -10.84
CA LYS A 7 3.64 -2.44 -11.42
C LYS A 7 4.35 -3.30 -10.38
N ALA A 8 4.07 -3.15 -9.09
CA ALA A 8 4.81 -3.80 -8.02
C ALA A 8 4.96 -5.32 -8.20
N LEU A 9 3.88 -6.01 -8.61
CA LEU A 9 3.93 -7.46 -8.88
C LEU A 9 4.81 -7.80 -10.10
N MET A 10 4.78 -6.99 -11.15
CA MET A 10 5.64 -7.17 -12.34
C MET A 10 7.10 -6.84 -12.05
N GLU A 11 7.34 -5.83 -11.23
CA GLU A 11 8.69 -5.43 -10.79
C GLU A 11 9.30 -6.51 -9.88
N LEU A 12 8.48 -7.13 -9.01
CA LEU A 12 8.91 -8.29 -8.22
C LEU A 12 9.26 -9.49 -9.10
N ASP A 13 8.45 -9.80 -10.11
CA ASP A 13 8.74 -10.87 -11.06
C ASP A 13 10.03 -10.62 -11.86
N ALA A 14 10.18 -9.41 -12.41
CA ALA A 14 11.39 -8.98 -13.10
C ALA A 14 12.64 -8.97 -12.20
N PHE A 15 12.47 -8.76 -10.90
CA PHE A 15 13.55 -8.86 -9.91
C PHE A 15 13.86 -10.32 -9.55
N ALA A 16 12.84 -11.17 -9.42
CA ALA A 16 13.00 -12.55 -8.96
C ALA A 16 13.70 -13.44 -10.00
N ILE A 17 13.32 -13.34 -11.28
CA ILE A 17 13.82 -14.22 -12.35
C ILE A 17 15.36 -14.20 -12.49
N PRO A 18 16.03 -13.03 -12.54
CA PRO A 18 17.50 -12.98 -12.62
C PRO A 18 18.22 -13.56 -11.41
N HIS A 19 17.54 -13.72 -10.27
CA HIS A 19 18.10 -14.31 -9.04
C HIS A 19 17.83 -15.82 -8.93
N GLY A 20 17.45 -16.48 -10.04
CA GLY A 20 17.22 -17.93 -10.08
C GLY A 20 15.89 -18.36 -9.47
N LEU A 21 14.99 -17.42 -9.16
CA LEU A 21 13.66 -17.75 -8.66
C LEU A 21 12.71 -18.06 -9.81
N LYS A 22 11.89 -19.08 -9.61
CA LYS A 22 10.82 -19.48 -10.52
C LYS A 22 9.49 -18.93 -10.00
N VAL A 23 8.89 -17.98 -10.72
CA VAL A 23 7.58 -17.42 -10.34
C VAL A 23 6.47 -18.36 -10.81
N ILE A 24 5.80 -18.99 -9.85
CA ILE A 24 4.79 -20.04 -10.11
C ILE A 24 3.36 -19.57 -9.85
N ALA A 25 3.19 -18.41 -9.23
CA ALA A 25 1.90 -17.84 -8.87
C ALA A 25 2.06 -16.35 -8.59
N GLY A 26 0.97 -15.59 -8.68
CA GLY A 26 0.96 -14.16 -8.33
C GLY A 26 -0.41 -13.70 -7.85
N ALA A 27 -0.44 -12.69 -6.99
CA ALA A 27 -1.69 -12.13 -6.49
C ALA A 27 -1.58 -10.63 -6.24
N THR A 28 -2.72 -9.95 -6.35
CA THR A 28 -2.88 -8.55 -5.95
C THR A 28 -4.00 -8.45 -4.94
N PHE A 29 -3.64 -8.13 -3.69
CA PHE A 29 -4.60 -7.87 -2.62
C PHE A 29 -4.77 -6.38 -2.39
N ILE A 30 -5.88 -6.02 -1.76
CA ILE A 30 -6.21 -4.64 -1.44
C ILE A 30 -6.15 -4.52 0.07
N GLY A 31 -5.23 -3.67 0.54
CA GLY A 31 -5.21 -3.19 1.91
C GLY A 31 -5.66 -1.74 1.97
N GLU A 32 -5.94 -1.30 3.20
CA GLU A 32 -6.12 0.10 3.55
C GLU A 32 -4.94 0.94 3.07
N HIS A 33 -5.23 2.11 2.50
CA HIS A 33 -4.18 3.01 2.04
C HIS A 33 -3.49 3.70 3.22
N SER A 34 -2.18 3.94 3.14
CA SER A 34 -1.42 4.70 4.15
C SER A 34 -1.98 6.10 4.47
N TYR A 35 -2.81 6.67 3.59
CA TYR A 35 -3.41 8.01 3.75
C TYR A 35 -4.86 7.96 4.21
N SER A 36 -5.39 6.74 4.42
CA SER A 36 -6.75 6.54 4.92
C SER A 36 -6.85 7.13 6.32
N THR A 37 -7.94 7.84 6.59
CA THR A 37 -8.28 8.38 7.90
C THR A 37 -9.80 8.30 8.06
N ASP A 38 -10.31 8.48 9.27
CA ASP A 38 -11.77 8.53 9.52
C ASP A 38 -12.47 9.57 8.62
N LYS A 39 -11.80 10.70 8.32
CA LYS A 39 -12.32 11.76 7.45
C LYS A 39 -12.21 11.43 5.95
N CYS A 40 -11.21 10.67 5.56
CA CYS A 40 -10.91 10.30 4.18
C CYS A 40 -10.63 8.80 4.11
N PRO A 41 -11.64 7.94 4.29
CA PRO A 41 -11.44 6.50 4.28
C PRO A 41 -11.06 6.04 2.87
N ILE A 42 -10.04 5.19 2.75
CA ILE A 42 -9.55 4.65 1.48
C ILE A 42 -9.26 3.15 1.66
N ALA A 43 -10.17 2.31 1.15
CA ALA A 43 -10.16 0.87 1.41
C ALA A 43 -10.07 0.55 2.91
N ASP A 44 -10.75 1.35 3.72
CA ASP A 44 -10.85 1.12 5.16
C ASP A 44 -11.47 -0.26 5.46
N GLY A 45 -10.98 -0.89 6.53
CA GLY A 45 -11.37 -2.26 6.90
C GLY A 45 -10.83 -3.37 6.00
N ARG A 46 -9.89 -3.09 5.09
CA ARG A 46 -9.24 -4.09 4.23
C ARG A 46 -7.78 -4.32 4.69
N PRO A 47 -7.29 -5.57 4.79
CA PRO A 47 -7.99 -6.81 4.46
C PRO A 47 -9.12 -7.13 5.44
N ASN A 48 -10.24 -7.59 4.91
CA ASN A 48 -11.36 -8.13 5.68
C ASN A 48 -11.36 -9.67 5.65
N GLU A 49 -12.32 -10.31 6.31
CA GLU A 49 -12.46 -11.77 6.35
C GLU A 49 -12.47 -12.40 4.95
N SER A 50 -13.27 -11.85 4.02
CA SER A 50 -13.31 -12.34 2.63
C SER A 50 -11.98 -12.21 1.89
N ASP A 51 -11.16 -11.19 2.18
CA ASP A 51 -9.81 -11.09 1.60
C ASP A 51 -8.88 -12.18 2.14
N LEU A 52 -9.00 -12.46 3.44
CA LEU A 52 -8.19 -13.45 4.12
C LEU A 52 -8.57 -14.86 3.64
N ASP A 53 -9.87 -15.17 3.55
CA ASP A 53 -10.37 -16.43 3.01
C ASP A 53 -9.89 -16.65 1.57
N TYR A 54 -9.94 -15.60 0.74
CA TYR A 54 -9.47 -15.67 -0.64
C TYR A 54 -7.94 -15.86 -0.72
N ALA A 55 -7.18 -15.26 0.20
CA ALA A 55 -5.74 -15.48 0.30
C ALA A 55 -5.40 -16.91 0.74
N GLU A 56 -6.16 -17.46 1.70
CA GLU A 56 -5.99 -18.82 2.19
C GLU A 56 -6.31 -19.86 1.09
N ASP A 57 -7.46 -19.69 0.40
CA ASP A 57 -7.84 -20.53 -0.74
C ASP A 57 -6.78 -20.49 -1.86
N PHE A 58 -6.25 -19.30 -2.16
CA PHE A 58 -5.15 -19.18 -3.12
C PHE A 58 -3.88 -19.89 -2.67
N GLY A 59 -3.54 -19.81 -1.38
CA GLY A 59 -2.42 -20.55 -0.79
C GLY A 59 -2.58 -22.07 -0.92
N LYS A 60 -3.80 -22.60 -0.70
CA LYS A 60 -4.11 -24.02 -0.90
C LYS A 60 -3.89 -24.45 -2.34
N LYS A 61 -4.35 -23.66 -3.32
CA LYS A 61 -4.14 -23.94 -4.75
C LYS A 61 -2.68 -23.90 -5.17
N ILE A 62 -1.87 -22.99 -4.60
CA ILE A 62 -0.42 -22.99 -4.80
C ILE A 62 0.20 -24.29 -4.28
N MET A 63 -0.21 -24.74 -3.09
CA MET A 63 0.28 -25.99 -2.51
C MET A 63 -0.09 -27.20 -3.36
N GLU A 64 -1.32 -27.27 -3.85
CA GLU A 64 -1.76 -28.32 -4.78
C GLU A 64 -0.90 -28.35 -6.05
N LYS A 65 -0.62 -27.18 -6.64
CA LYS A 65 0.28 -27.06 -7.81
C LYS A 65 1.70 -27.56 -7.51
N ILE A 66 2.23 -27.27 -6.32
CA ILE A 66 3.55 -27.74 -5.89
C ILE A 66 3.55 -29.26 -5.70
N GLN A 67 2.53 -29.82 -5.03
CA GLN A 67 2.42 -31.25 -4.74
C GLN A 67 2.17 -32.09 -6.01
N ALA A 68 1.49 -31.54 -7.01
CA ALA A 68 1.27 -32.21 -8.28
C ALA A 68 2.53 -32.27 -9.17
N ALA A 69 3.55 -31.47 -8.87
CA ALA A 69 4.80 -31.46 -9.63
C ALA A 69 5.71 -32.61 -9.17
N ALA A 70 6.23 -33.39 -10.12
CA ALA A 70 7.20 -34.47 -9.84
C ALA A 70 8.57 -33.95 -9.38
N GLY A 71 8.82 -32.65 -9.51
CA GLY A 71 10.03 -31.95 -9.12
C GLY A 71 10.03 -30.49 -9.59
N SER A 72 11.04 -29.73 -9.20
CA SER A 72 11.19 -28.30 -9.54
C SER A 72 11.15 -28.01 -11.03
N ASP A 73 11.59 -28.97 -11.86
CA ASP A 73 11.67 -28.80 -13.31
C ASP A 73 10.29 -28.88 -13.97
N THR A 74 9.40 -29.70 -13.41
CA THR A 74 8.01 -29.87 -13.89
C THR A 74 7.07 -28.78 -13.40
N LEU A 75 7.50 -27.96 -12.44
CA LEU A 75 6.72 -26.84 -11.94
C LEU A 75 6.73 -25.71 -12.99
N TYR A 76 5.57 -25.40 -13.58
CA TYR A 76 5.47 -24.41 -14.65
C TYR A 76 5.40 -22.98 -14.10
N GLN A 77 6.09 -22.06 -14.78
CA GLN A 77 6.07 -20.63 -14.49
C GLN A 77 4.75 -19.99 -14.93
N VAL A 78 4.37 -18.90 -14.27
CA VAL A 78 3.26 -18.05 -14.70
C VAL A 78 3.79 -16.73 -15.23
N ASP A 79 3.15 -16.22 -16.28
CA ASP A 79 3.36 -14.85 -16.69
C ASP A 79 2.47 -13.91 -15.87
N VAL A 80 3.02 -13.31 -14.80
CA VAL A 80 2.26 -12.41 -13.93
C VAL A 80 1.72 -11.17 -14.67
N ARG A 81 2.21 -10.86 -15.87
CA ARG A 81 1.68 -9.76 -16.70
C ARG A 81 0.27 -10.08 -17.20
N ALA A 82 -0.10 -11.36 -17.28
CA ALA A 82 -1.42 -11.82 -17.65
C ALA A 82 -2.43 -11.76 -16.50
N ILE A 83 -2.02 -11.39 -15.28
CA ILE A 83 -2.96 -11.24 -14.17
C ILE A 83 -4.06 -10.23 -14.53
N LYS A 84 -5.32 -10.62 -14.25
CA LYS A 84 -6.47 -9.77 -14.55
C LYS A 84 -6.33 -8.44 -13.81
N ARG A 85 -6.34 -7.34 -14.58
CA ARG A 85 -6.32 -6.00 -14.00
C ARG A 85 -7.73 -5.61 -13.58
N PRO A 86 -8.00 -5.22 -12.32
CA PRO A 86 -9.31 -4.68 -11.96
C PRO A 86 -9.56 -3.41 -12.77
N SER A 87 -10.67 -3.37 -13.49
CA SER A 87 -11.03 -2.22 -14.31
C SER A 87 -11.27 -0.98 -13.43
N GLN A 88 -10.98 0.18 -14.00
CA GLN A 88 -11.27 1.46 -13.37
C GLN A 88 -12.33 2.19 -14.19
N PRO A 89 -13.45 2.61 -13.56
CA PRO A 89 -14.41 3.44 -14.26
C PRO A 89 -13.71 4.70 -14.78
N PHE A 90 -13.98 5.04 -16.05
CA PHE A 90 -13.30 6.13 -16.75
C PHE A 90 -13.53 7.48 -16.06
N PHE A 91 -14.77 7.80 -15.68
CA PHE A 91 -15.12 9.11 -15.12
C PHE A 91 -14.41 9.44 -13.79
N PRO A 92 -14.38 8.55 -12.77
CA PRO A 92 -13.61 8.78 -11.55
C PRO A 92 -12.10 8.91 -11.79
N LEU A 93 -11.53 8.09 -12.69
CA LEU A 93 -10.11 8.19 -13.03
C LEU A 93 -9.80 9.54 -13.70
N PHE A 94 -10.61 9.96 -14.67
CA PHE A 94 -10.47 11.25 -15.32
C PHE A 94 -10.61 12.42 -14.34
N ARG A 95 -11.62 12.37 -13.45
CA ARG A 95 -11.80 13.36 -12.38
C ARG A 95 -10.58 13.43 -11.45
N PHE A 96 -10.03 12.28 -11.05
CA PHE A 96 -8.82 12.21 -10.24
C PHE A 96 -7.64 12.88 -10.96
N LEU A 97 -7.36 12.50 -12.21
CA LEU A 97 -6.27 13.07 -13.00
C LEU A 97 -6.41 14.59 -13.15
N ARG A 98 -7.60 15.09 -13.47
CA ARG A 98 -7.87 16.53 -13.58
C ARG A 98 -7.59 17.28 -12.28
N LYS A 99 -8.04 16.72 -11.14
CA LYS A 99 -7.80 17.33 -9.82
C LYS A 99 -6.31 17.29 -9.43
N VAL A 100 -5.60 16.20 -9.73
CA VAL A 100 -4.14 16.11 -9.50
C VAL A 100 -3.37 17.12 -10.36
N VAL A 101 -3.74 17.29 -11.63
CA VAL A 101 -3.12 18.32 -12.50
C VAL A 101 -3.38 19.72 -11.94
N LYS A 102 -4.61 20.02 -11.50
CA LYS A 102 -4.93 21.31 -10.86
C LYS A 102 -4.10 21.55 -9.59
N LEU A 103 -3.97 20.55 -8.73
CA LEU A 103 -3.17 20.62 -7.51
C LEU A 103 -1.68 20.84 -7.80
N ARG A 104 -1.12 20.16 -8.80
CA ARG A 104 0.27 20.37 -9.20
C ARG A 104 0.51 21.78 -9.74
N LYS A 105 -0.45 22.32 -10.50
CA LYS A 105 -0.38 23.68 -11.05
C LYS A 105 -0.58 24.78 -10.01
N SER A 106 -1.24 24.51 -8.89
CA SER A 106 -1.46 25.53 -7.85
C SER A 106 -0.20 25.85 -7.03
N GLY A 107 0.88 25.06 -7.16
CA GLY A 107 2.11 25.27 -6.39
C GLY A 107 1.94 25.03 -4.89
N THR A 108 0.82 24.43 -4.47
CA THR A 108 0.54 24.17 -3.05
C THR A 108 1.62 23.23 -2.49
N PRO A 109 2.37 23.64 -1.44
CA PRO A 109 3.42 22.82 -0.88
C PRO A 109 2.82 21.54 -0.30
N LEU A 110 3.44 20.41 -0.61
CA LEU A 110 3.06 19.10 -0.08
C LEU A 110 3.96 18.76 1.10
N PRO A 111 3.41 18.22 2.20
CA PRO A 111 4.25 17.80 3.32
C PRO A 111 5.25 16.74 2.88
N ARG A 112 6.52 16.97 3.20
CA ARG A 112 7.60 16.03 2.87
C ARG A 112 7.56 14.80 3.76
N THR A 113 7.21 14.99 5.03
CA THR A 113 7.12 13.96 6.07
C THR A 113 5.90 14.18 6.95
N PRO A 114 5.47 13.16 7.70
CA PRO A 114 4.64 13.36 8.89
C PRO A 114 5.33 14.31 9.88
N TRP A 115 4.53 15.11 10.59
CA TRP A 115 5.01 16.09 11.57
C TRP A 115 4.16 16.03 12.84
N ILE A 116 4.60 16.73 13.89
CA ILE A 116 3.81 16.99 15.09
C ILE A 116 3.42 18.46 15.06
N GLU A 117 2.12 18.74 15.12
CA GLU A 117 1.61 20.11 15.12
C GLU A 117 1.57 20.70 16.53
N ASP A 118 1.21 19.88 17.51
CA ASP A 118 1.18 20.24 18.92
C ASP A 118 2.08 19.28 19.70
N GLU A 119 3.25 19.78 20.10
CA GLU A 119 4.27 19.01 20.82
C GLU A 119 3.77 18.50 22.17
N SER A 120 2.80 19.18 22.80
CA SER A 120 2.25 18.80 24.09
C SER A 120 1.52 17.45 24.06
N LEU A 121 1.07 17.01 22.87
CA LEU A 121 0.45 15.70 22.67
C LEU A 121 1.49 14.56 22.61
N CYS A 122 2.76 14.88 22.38
CA CYS A 122 3.83 13.90 22.30
C CYS A 122 4.34 13.54 23.71
N THR A 123 4.14 12.29 24.12
CA THR A 123 4.65 11.78 25.41
C THR A 123 6.04 11.16 25.30
N HIS A 124 6.73 11.29 24.16
CA HIS A 124 8.02 10.64 23.90
C HIS A 124 8.03 9.12 24.16
N CYS A 125 6.89 8.45 23.93
CA CYS A 125 6.76 7.00 24.15
C CYS A 125 7.59 6.13 23.19
N GLY A 126 8.11 6.71 22.10
CA GLY A 126 8.98 6.02 21.13
C GLY A 126 8.29 5.02 20.19
N ILE A 127 6.96 4.82 20.28
CA ILE A 127 6.22 3.89 19.40
C ILE A 127 6.41 4.24 17.91
N CYS A 128 6.40 5.52 17.58
CA CYS A 128 6.60 5.99 16.21
C CYS A 128 7.99 5.64 15.66
N ALA A 129 9.04 5.71 16.49
CA ALA A 129 10.39 5.29 16.13
C ALA A 129 10.46 3.77 15.95
N ALA A 130 9.91 3.00 16.89
CA ALA A 130 9.89 1.54 16.84
C ALA A 130 9.14 0.97 15.62
N ARG A 131 8.08 1.66 15.17
CA ARG A 131 7.27 1.26 14.00
C ARG A 131 7.79 1.81 12.68
N CYS A 132 8.87 2.60 12.66
CA CYS A 132 9.39 3.19 11.44
C CYS A 132 10.27 2.18 10.68
N PRO A 133 9.83 1.61 9.54
CA PRO A 133 10.62 0.61 8.81
C PRO A 133 11.89 1.20 8.18
N ALA A 134 11.92 2.51 7.95
CA ALA A 134 13.03 3.20 7.32
C ALA A 134 13.98 3.89 8.32
N GLY A 135 13.73 3.77 9.64
CA GLY A 135 14.54 4.45 10.66
C GLY A 135 14.59 5.97 10.49
N ALA A 136 13.48 6.57 10.07
CA ALA A 136 13.37 8.02 9.82
C ALA A 136 13.07 8.84 11.09
N ILE A 137 12.80 8.19 12.22
CA ILE A 137 12.49 8.82 13.51
C ILE A 137 13.41 8.18 14.55
N THR A 138 14.13 9.00 15.31
CA THR A 138 15.06 8.54 16.36
C THR A 138 14.33 8.53 17.70
N LYS A 139 14.54 7.48 18.50
CA LYS A 139 13.98 7.41 19.87
C LYS A 139 14.62 8.51 20.73
N GLY A 140 13.80 9.27 21.46
CA GLY A 140 14.20 10.48 22.18
C GLY A 140 14.15 11.77 21.35
N ASP A 141 13.94 11.67 20.03
CA ASP A 141 13.77 12.79 19.10
C ASP A 141 12.49 12.59 18.25
N GLU A 142 11.39 12.22 18.92
CA GLU A 142 10.12 11.87 18.26
C GLU A 142 9.42 13.05 17.58
N LEU A 143 9.82 14.29 17.90
CA LEU A 143 9.28 15.52 17.29
C LEU A 143 9.75 15.68 15.84
N ASN A 144 10.92 15.14 15.50
CA ASN A 144 11.54 15.29 14.20
C ASN A 144 11.36 14.05 13.32
N THR A 145 11.36 14.25 12.01
CA THR A 145 11.37 13.16 11.02
C THR A 145 12.39 13.47 9.95
N ASN A 146 13.33 12.54 9.74
CA ASN A 146 14.30 12.65 8.66
C ASN A 146 13.59 12.47 7.31
N ALA A 147 13.54 13.54 6.52
CA ALA A 147 12.85 13.56 5.23
C ALA A 147 13.50 12.67 4.17
N GLU A 148 14.83 12.50 4.23
CA GLU A 148 15.58 11.68 3.26
C GLU A 148 15.33 10.18 3.48
N LYS A 149 15.05 9.78 4.73
CA LYS A 149 14.72 8.38 5.06
C LYS A 149 13.23 8.06 4.96
N CYS A 150 12.36 9.06 5.07
CA CYS A 150 10.94 8.82 5.21
C CYS A 150 10.29 8.33 3.90
N ILE A 151 9.83 7.09 3.90
CA ILE A 151 9.09 6.49 2.77
C ILE A 151 7.59 6.79 2.76
N LYS A 152 7.10 7.66 3.66
CA LYS A 152 5.69 8.11 3.75
C LYS A 152 4.67 6.97 3.95
N CYS A 153 5.08 5.86 4.59
CA CYS A 153 4.20 4.71 4.87
C CYS A 153 3.12 5.00 5.92
N CYS A 154 3.24 6.10 6.68
CA CYS A 154 2.31 6.55 7.71
C CYS A 154 2.15 5.63 8.94
N ALA A 155 3.03 4.63 9.11
CA ALA A 155 3.03 3.76 10.30
C ALA A 155 3.14 4.55 11.60
N CYS A 156 3.98 5.60 11.64
CA CYS A 156 4.13 6.47 12.81
C CYS A 156 2.89 7.31 13.14
N VAL A 157 2.10 7.68 12.14
CA VAL A 157 0.83 8.41 12.31
C VAL A 157 -0.22 7.45 12.86
N LYS A 158 -0.37 6.28 12.24
CA LYS A 158 -1.37 5.25 12.61
C LYS A 158 -1.12 4.66 14.00
N ALA A 159 0.13 4.48 14.40
CA ALA A 159 0.47 3.90 15.70
C ALA A 159 0.43 4.91 16.87
N CYS A 160 0.26 6.22 16.60
CA CYS A 160 0.27 7.25 17.64
C CYS A 160 -1.09 7.33 18.34
N ALA A 161 -1.21 6.71 19.52
CA ALA A 161 -2.44 6.72 20.30
C ALA A 161 -2.92 8.15 20.66
N ASN A 162 -1.99 9.06 20.96
CA ASN A 162 -2.30 10.45 21.29
C ASN A 162 -2.61 11.31 20.06
N LYS A 163 -2.51 10.75 18.84
CA LYS A 163 -2.70 11.47 17.57
C LYS A 163 -1.81 12.73 17.42
N ALA A 164 -0.65 12.73 18.09
CA ALA A 164 0.31 13.84 18.03
C ALA A 164 0.92 13.97 16.63
N ARG A 165 1.15 12.84 15.93
CA ARG A 165 1.69 12.82 14.57
C ARG A 165 0.59 12.92 13.52
N LYS A 166 0.77 13.84 12.57
CA LYS A 166 -0.14 14.11 11.45
C LYS A 166 0.56 13.94 10.12
N TYR A 167 -0.21 13.61 9.09
CA TYR A 167 0.25 13.63 7.70
C TYR A 167 -0.92 13.93 6.77
N ASP A 168 -1.38 15.18 6.82
CA ASP A 168 -2.50 15.63 6.01
C ASP A 168 -2.03 15.95 4.60
N THR A 169 -2.49 15.16 3.64
CA THR A 169 -2.17 15.36 2.23
C THR A 169 -3.44 15.61 1.42
N PRO A 170 -3.43 16.56 0.48
CA PRO A 170 -4.56 16.76 -0.43
C PRO A 170 -4.85 15.53 -1.28
N PHE A 171 -3.95 14.55 -1.38
CA PHE A 171 -4.22 13.29 -2.07
C PHE A 171 -5.21 12.38 -1.33
N ALA A 172 -5.31 12.46 0.00
CA ALA A 172 -6.18 11.58 0.78
C ALA A 172 -7.65 11.78 0.37
N SER A 173 -8.11 13.03 0.31
CA SER A 173 -9.48 13.36 -0.13
C SER A 173 -9.72 12.97 -1.59
N LEU A 174 -8.75 13.20 -2.48
CA LEU A 174 -8.86 12.83 -3.89
C LEU A 174 -9.01 11.32 -4.07
N LEU A 175 -8.22 10.54 -3.34
CA LEU A 175 -8.26 9.08 -3.37
C LEU A 175 -9.58 8.56 -2.80
N SER A 176 -10.01 9.07 -1.66
CA SER A 176 -11.26 8.69 -1.00
C SER A 176 -12.48 9.04 -1.86
N GLU A 177 -12.51 10.21 -2.51
CA GLU A 177 -13.60 10.60 -3.41
C GLU A 177 -13.68 9.77 -4.70
N CYS A 178 -12.53 9.53 -5.34
CA CYS A 178 -12.50 8.99 -6.70
C CYS A 178 -12.42 7.46 -6.76
N PHE A 179 -12.00 6.81 -5.67
CA PHE A 179 -11.81 5.35 -5.63
C PHE A 179 -12.57 4.70 -4.48
N LYS A 180 -13.86 5.05 -4.33
CA LYS A 180 -14.77 4.47 -3.31
C LYS A 180 -15.13 3.01 -3.59
N LYS A 181 -15.38 2.67 -4.85
CA LYS A 181 -15.77 1.31 -5.24
C LYS A 181 -14.61 0.38 -4.96
N GLN A 182 -14.80 -0.54 -4.02
CA GLN A 182 -13.79 -1.53 -3.67
C GLN A 182 -13.54 -2.46 -4.86
N LYS A 183 -12.26 -2.74 -5.12
CA LYS A 183 -11.82 -3.75 -6.06
C LYS A 183 -11.83 -5.13 -5.38
N LEU A 184 -11.82 -6.16 -6.21
CA LEU A 184 -11.59 -7.53 -5.76
C LEU A 184 -10.11 -7.87 -5.90
N PRO A 185 -9.56 -8.70 -5.00
CA PRO A 185 -8.27 -9.33 -5.23
C PRO A 185 -8.25 -10.09 -6.56
N GLN A 186 -7.07 -10.24 -7.14
CA GLN A 186 -6.87 -10.98 -8.39
C GLN A 186 -5.69 -11.92 -8.20
N THR A 187 -5.76 -13.09 -8.78
CA THR A 187 -4.75 -14.15 -8.67
C THR A 187 -4.43 -14.71 -10.05
N ILE A 188 -3.25 -15.31 -10.17
CA ILE A 188 -2.80 -16.09 -11.33
C ILE A 188 -1.97 -17.27 -10.82
N LEU A 189 -2.20 -18.45 -11.40
CA LEU A 189 -1.59 -19.73 -11.02
C LEU A 189 -1.28 -20.56 -12.26
#